data_AF-A0A9J6F9G6-F1
#
_entry.id   AF-A0A9J6F9G6-F1
#
_cell.length_a   1.000
_cell.length_b   1.000
_cell.length_c   1.000
_cell.angle_alpha   90.00
_cell.angle_beta   90.00
_cell.angle_gamma   90.00
#
_symmetry.space_group_name_H-M   'P 1'
#
loop_
_entity.id
_entity.type
_entity.pdbx_description
1 polymer ?
#
loop_
_entity_poly.entity_id
_entity_poly.type
_entity_poly.pdbx_seq_one_letter_code
_entity_poly.pdbx_strand_id
1 'polypeptide(L)'
;MASVVAAVARLTGLTGLEPPQRLARLARNLCLLATAVLHFVQGMLGPLLVSLGASRSGSRQRHARALCLSLVLVACPCALLTHLWLREPLSTWLLAVSAFGVELVVKVAISVLIYLLFLVDARSETMWEPLDDYVYYLRATGSVLEFLFGVFLLFNGAWIFAFESRGTIRAFMMCFHAYFNIWQQAKAGWKACVRRRAALYKLHSLPEATSQQLRELDDVCTICFQELQTARVTRCRHFFHSTCLRKWLYVRDMCPLCHSTLYHQ
;
A
#
# COMPACT_ATOMS: atom_id res chain seq x y z
N MET A 1 -26.92 -24.48 1.39
CA MET A 1 -26.79 -23.23 2.20
C MET A 1 -27.21 -23.42 3.66
N ALA A 2 -28.40 -23.94 3.96
CA ALA A 2 -28.87 -24.15 5.34
C ALA A 2 -27.96 -25.07 6.20
N SER A 3 -27.37 -26.11 5.58
CA SER A 3 -26.43 -27.03 6.24
C SER A 3 -25.11 -26.37 6.67
N VAL A 4 -24.58 -25.46 5.84
CA VAL A 4 -23.34 -24.71 6.14
C VAL A 4 -23.60 -23.70 7.25
N VAL A 5 -24.74 -23.00 7.22
CA VAL A 5 -25.13 -22.06 8.28
C VAL A 5 -25.36 -22.80 9.61
N ALA A 6 -25.98 -23.98 9.59
CA ALA A 6 -26.19 -24.81 10.78
C ALA A 6 -24.87 -25.38 11.33
N ALA A 7 -23.94 -25.77 10.46
CA ALA A 7 -22.60 -26.20 10.85
C ALA A 7 -21.81 -25.05 11.50
N VAL A 8 -21.78 -23.87 10.87
CA VAL A 8 -21.15 -22.66 11.43
C VAL A 8 -21.81 -22.24 12.75
N ALA A 9 -23.13 -22.35 12.88
CA ALA A 9 -23.85 -22.05 14.11
C ALA A 9 -23.53 -23.02 15.26
N ARG A 10 -23.34 -24.31 14.97
CA ARG A 10 -22.85 -25.31 15.94
C ARG A 10 -21.38 -25.09 16.30
N LEU A 11 -20.53 -24.83 15.31
CA LEU A 11 -19.08 -24.60 15.49
C LEU A 11 -18.75 -23.33 16.28
N THR A 12 -19.62 -22.31 16.24
CA THR A 12 -19.46 -21.05 16.97
C THR A 12 -20.17 -21.03 18.33
N GLY A 13 -20.84 -22.13 18.71
CA GLY A 13 -21.62 -22.23 19.95
C GLY A 13 -22.88 -21.34 19.96
N LEU A 14 -23.31 -20.81 18.80
CA LEU A 14 -24.44 -19.88 18.70
C LEU A 14 -25.77 -20.50 19.12
N THR A 15 -25.93 -21.82 19.06
CA THR A 15 -27.20 -22.50 19.41
C THR A 15 -27.43 -22.68 20.91
N GLY A 16 -26.40 -22.48 21.75
CA GLY A 16 -26.48 -22.69 23.21
C GLY A 16 -26.53 -21.40 24.05
N LEU A 17 -26.56 -20.22 23.43
CA LEU A 17 -26.54 -18.92 24.09
C LEU A 17 -27.94 -18.33 24.22
N GLU A 18 -28.18 -17.53 25.27
CA GLU A 18 -29.44 -16.80 25.41
C GLU A 18 -29.69 -15.87 24.20
N PRO A 19 -30.96 -15.69 23.76
CA PRO A 19 -31.32 -14.90 22.57
C PRO A 19 -30.63 -13.53 22.44
N PRO A 20 -30.52 -12.69 23.50
CA PRO A 20 -29.87 -11.38 23.39
C PRO A 20 -28.36 -11.49 23.11
N GLN A 21 -27.66 -12.47 23.69
CA GLN A 21 -26.22 -12.65 23.50
C GLN A 21 -25.90 -13.18 22.10
N ARG A 22 -26.80 -13.98 21.51
CA ARG A 22 -26.71 -14.46 20.13
C ARG A 22 -26.81 -13.31 19.12
N LEU A 23 -27.78 -12.41 19.31
CA LEU A 23 -27.97 -11.24 18.47
C LEU A 23 -26.75 -10.32 18.51
N ALA A 24 -26.19 -10.06 19.70
CA ALA A 24 -24.99 -9.24 19.85
C ALA A 24 -23.77 -9.87 19.12
N ARG A 25 -23.55 -11.18 19.27
CA ARG A 25 -22.44 -11.87 18.58
C ARG A 25 -22.63 -11.88 17.06
N LEU A 26 -23.86 -12.07 16.57
CA LEU A 26 -24.18 -11.98 15.15
C LEU A 26 -23.88 -10.57 14.59
N ALA A 27 -24.33 -9.52 15.28
CA ALA A 27 -24.10 -8.13 14.89
C ALA A 27 -22.59 -7.82 14.81
N ARG A 28 -21.80 -8.27 15.79
CA ARG A 28 -20.34 -8.12 15.80
C ARG A 28 -19.67 -8.79 14.60
N ASN A 29 -20.11 -9.99 14.24
CA ASN A 29 -19.60 -10.70 13.06
C ASN A 29 -20.00 -10.02 11.75
N LEU A 30 -21.22 -9.50 11.66
CA LEU A 30 -21.68 -8.74 10.50
C LEU A 30 -20.87 -7.46 10.30
N CYS A 31 -20.53 -6.75 11.37
CA CYS A 31 -19.67 -5.57 11.30
C CYS A 31 -18.27 -5.92 10.75
N LEU A 32 -17.65 -7.00 11.25
CA LEU A 32 -16.36 -7.47 10.75
C LEU A 32 -16.43 -7.88 9.27
N LEU A 33 -17.50 -8.57 8.88
CA LEU A 33 -17.72 -8.95 7.49
C LEU A 33 -17.90 -7.72 6.59
N ALA A 34 -18.68 -6.73 7.03
CA ALA A 34 -18.85 -5.48 6.30
C ALA A 34 -17.51 -4.76 6.10
N THR A 35 -16.69 -4.64 7.16
CA THR A 35 -15.34 -4.07 7.06
C THR A 35 -14.46 -4.86 6.09
N ALA A 36 -14.51 -6.19 6.10
CA ALA A 36 -13.76 -7.02 5.15
C ALA A 36 -14.20 -6.79 3.68
N VAL A 37 -15.50 -6.63 3.43
CA VAL A 37 -16.02 -6.28 2.09
C VAL A 37 -15.51 -4.91 1.66
N LEU A 38 -15.51 -3.91 2.54
CA LEU A 38 -14.98 -2.58 2.23
C LEU A 38 -13.48 -2.63 1.89
N HIS A 39 -12.69 -3.42 2.63
CA HIS A 39 -11.28 -3.68 2.29
C HIS A 39 -11.11 -4.32 0.91
N PHE A 40 -11.94 -5.30 0.57
CA PHE A 40 -11.91 -5.91 -0.76
C PHE A 40 -12.23 -4.90 -1.87
N VAL A 41 -13.26 -4.08 -1.69
CA VAL A 41 -13.62 -3.01 -2.64
C VAL A 41 -12.46 -2.02 -2.79
N GLN A 42 -11.80 -1.65 -1.69
CA GLN A 42 -10.62 -0.78 -1.74
C GLN A 42 -9.44 -1.42 -2.48
N GLY A 43 -9.23 -2.74 -2.34
CA GLY A 43 -8.23 -3.49 -3.09
C GLY A 43 -8.43 -3.41 -4.61
N MET A 44 -9.69 -3.30 -5.06
CA MET A 44 -10.04 -3.09 -6.47
C MET A 44 -9.93 -1.62 -6.90
N LEU A 45 -10.28 -0.68 -6.01
CA LEU A 45 -10.26 0.75 -6.31
C LEU A 45 -8.84 1.33 -6.42
N GLY A 46 -7.89 0.87 -5.61
CA GLY A 46 -6.51 1.40 -5.61
C GLY A 46 -5.84 1.36 -6.99
N PRO A 47 -5.76 0.20 -7.67
CA PRO A 47 -5.22 0.10 -9.03
C PRO A 47 -5.99 0.92 -10.06
N LEU A 48 -7.32 1.00 -9.93
CA LEU A 48 -8.18 1.80 -10.81
C LEU A 48 -7.88 3.30 -10.68
N LEU A 49 -7.69 3.80 -9.47
CA LEU A 49 -7.31 5.20 -9.22
C LEU A 49 -5.95 5.52 -9.86
N VAL A 50 -4.96 4.65 -9.69
CA VAL A 50 -3.64 4.84 -10.30
C VAL A 50 -3.73 4.84 -11.83
N SER A 51 -4.46 3.91 -12.43
CA SER A 51 -4.60 3.84 -13.89
C SER A 51 -5.38 5.04 -14.45
N LEU A 52 -6.44 5.50 -13.77
CA LEU A 52 -7.18 6.70 -14.15
C LEU A 52 -6.32 7.96 -14.02
N GLY A 53 -5.53 8.08 -12.94
CA GLY A 53 -4.64 9.23 -12.72
C GLY A 53 -3.51 9.31 -13.76
N ALA A 54 -2.94 8.16 -14.13
CA ALA A 54 -1.94 8.09 -15.19
C ALA A 54 -2.53 8.27 -16.60
N SER A 55 -3.83 7.99 -16.78
CA SER A 55 -4.50 8.20 -18.06
C SER A 55 -4.78 9.68 -18.30
N ARG A 56 -4.36 10.22 -19.45
CA ARG A 56 -4.74 11.57 -19.91
C ARG A 56 -6.20 11.67 -20.41
N SER A 57 -7.05 10.72 -20.05
CA SER A 57 -8.40 10.64 -20.61
C SER A 57 -9.34 11.66 -19.94
N GLY A 58 -9.93 12.56 -20.71
CA GLY A 58 -10.78 13.66 -20.20
C GLY A 58 -12.17 13.27 -19.68
N SER A 59 -12.45 11.97 -19.48
CA SER A 59 -13.80 11.50 -19.08
C SER A 59 -14.07 11.78 -17.60
N ARG A 60 -14.53 13.00 -17.31
CA ARG A 60 -14.85 13.50 -15.95
C ARG A 60 -15.77 12.56 -15.16
N GLN A 61 -16.67 11.85 -15.84
CA GLN A 61 -17.58 10.89 -15.19
C GLN A 61 -16.84 9.72 -14.53
N ARG A 62 -15.76 9.20 -15.14
CA ARG A 62 -14.97 8.10 -14.56
C ARG A 62 -14.23 8.55 -13.30
N HIS A 63 -13.62 9.73 -13.35
CA HIS A 63 -12.98 10.34 -12.19
C HIS A 63 -13.98 10.61 -11.06
N ALA A 64 -15.16 11.16 -11.38
CA ALA A 64 -16.21 11.42 -10.40
C ALA A 64 -16.72 10.14 -9.72
N ARG A 65 -16.94 9.05 -10.48
CA ARG A 65 -17.35 7.75 -9.93
C ARG A 65 -16.29 7.16 -9.00
N ALA A 66 -15.02 7.19 -9.39
CA ALA A 66 -13.93 6.67 -8.57
C ALA A 66 -13.78 7.46 -7.26
N LEU A 67 -13.82 8.79 -7.31
CA LEU A 67 -13.74 9.65 -6.12
C LEU A 67 -14.97 9.53 -5.22
N CYS A 68 -16.17 9.37 -5.79
CA CYS A 68 -17.38 9.09 -5.02
C CYS A 68 -17.25 7.77 -4.26
N LEU A 69 -16.74 6.72 -4.91
CA LEU A 69 -16.48 5.45 -4.23
C LEU A 69 -15.43 5.60 -3.11
N SER A 70 -14.36 6.36 -3.33
CA SER A 70 -13.38 6.68 -2.29
C SER A 70 -14.01 7.38 -1.09
N LEU A 71 -14.92 8.33 -1.31
CA LEU A 71 -15.64 9.02 -0.24
C LEU A 71 -16.51 8.05 0.57
N VAL A 72 -17.24 7.15 -0.11
CA VAL A 72 -18.05 6.11 0.58
C VAL A 72 -17.17 5.18 1.41
N LEU A 73 -16.01 4.77 0.89
CA LEU A 73 -15.06 3.90 1.59
C LEU A 73 -14.41 4.57 2.81
N VAL A 74 -14.45 5.90 2.94
CA VAL A 74 -14.02 6.61 4.15
C VAL A 74 -15.22 6.86 5.08
N ALA A 75 -16.32 7.37 4.55
CA ALA A 75 -17.49 7.74 5.34
C ALA A 75 -18.13 6.53 6.05
N CYS A 76 -18.23 5.39 5.37
CA CYS A 76 -18.83 4.18 5.93
C CYS A 76 -18.09 3.64 7.17
N PRO A 77 -16.76 3.37 7.13
CA PRO A 77 -16.04 2.92 8.31
C PRO A 77 -15.97 4.00 9.40
N CYS A 78 -15.82 5.29 9.06
CA CYS A 78 -15.84 6.36 10.06
C CYS A 78 -17.18 6.40 10.81
N ALA A 79 -18.31 6.40 10.10
CA ALA A 79 -19.63 6.39 10.70
C ALA A 79 -19.87 5.14 11.55
N LEU A 80 -19.46 3.96 11.08
CA LEU A 80 -19.52 2.71 11.84
C LEU A 80 -18.71 2.82 13.13
N LEU A 81 -17.45 3.29 13.07
CA LEU A 81 -16.60 3.43 14.25
C LEU A 81 -17.18 4.43 15.24
N THR A 82 -17.67 5.59 14.80
CA THR A 82 -18.33 6.56 15.68
C THR A 82 -19.56 5.94 16.35
N HIS A 83 -20.41 5.23 15.61
CA HIS A 83 -21.57 4.56 16.18
C HIS A 83 -21.17 3.50 17.23
N LEU A 84 -20.15 2.70 16.96
CA LEU A 84 -19.68 1.65 17.86
C LEU A 84 -19.05 2.23 19.14
N TRP A 85 -18.19 3.25 19.02
CA TRP A 85 -17.53 3.89 20.17
C TRP A 85 -18.50 4.64 21.09
N LEU A 86 -19.64 5.10 20.57
CA LEU A 86 -20.67 5.77 21.36
C LEU A 86 -21.61 4.80 22.11
N ARG A 87 -21.68 3.53 21.69
CA ARG A 87 -22.68 2.57 22.18
C ARG A 87 -22.08 1.39 22.94
N GLU A 88 -20.91 0.91 22.52
CA GLU A 88 -20.27 -0.27 23.09
C GLU A 88 -19.18 0.12 24.10
N PRO A 89 -19.04 -0.62 25.20
CA PRO A 89 -17.91 -0.45 26.11
C PRO A 89 -16.60 -0.88 25.45
N LEU A 90 -15.49 -0.40 26.02
CA LEU A 90 -14.15 -0.77 25.57
C LEU A 90 -13.96 -2.29 25.66
N SER A 91 -13.70 -2.92 24.51
CA SER A 91 -13.52 -4.37 24.38
C SER A 91 -12.45 -4.69 23.34
N THR A 92 -11.87 -5.89 23.42
CA THR A 92 -10.86 -6.36 22.45
C THR A 92 -11.41 -6.40 21.02
N TRP A 93 -12.69 -6.77 20.88
CA TRP A 93 -13.40 -6.72 19.60
C TRP A 93 -13.51 -5.29 19.04
N LEU A 94 -13.90 -4.32 19.87
CA LEU A 94 -14.03 -2.91 19.43
C LEU A 94 -12.66 -2.36 18.98
N LEU A 95 -11.58 -2.70 19.69
CA LEU A 95 -10.22 -2.34 19.30
C LEU A 95 -9.82 -2.96 17.95
N ALA A 96 -10.16 -4.23 17.71
CA ALA A 96 -9.86 -4.91 16.46
C ALA A 96 -10.62 -4.29 15.27
N VAL A 97 -11.93 -4.04 15.42
CA VAL A 97 -12.73 -3.36 14.38
C VAL A 97 -12.21 -1.94 14.12
N SER A 98 -11.79 -1.24 15.17
CA SER A 98 -11.18 0.10 15.05
C SER A 98 -9.87 0.06 14.27
N ALA A 99 -8.98 -0.90 14.55
CA ALA A 99 -7.74 -1.07 13.81
C ALA A 99 -8.00 -1.30 12.32
N PHE A 100 -8.87 -2.25 11.96
CA PHE A 100 -9.22 -2.51 10.56
C PHE A 100 -9.91 -1.32 9.88
N GLY A 101 -10.76 -0.59 10.60
CA GLY A 101 -11.46 0.58 10.06
C GLY A 101 -10.50 1.74 9.78
N VAL A 102 -9.59 2.04 10.71
CA VAL A 102 -8.56 3.08 10.51
C VAL A 102 -7.57 2.68 9.42
N GLU A 103 -7.13 1.41 9.40
CA GLU A 103 -6.27 0.87 8.33
C GLU A 103 -6.89 1.08 6.94
N LEU A 104 -8.20 0.81 6.80
CA LEU A 104 -8.93 1.05 5.55
C LEU A 104 -8.91 2.53 5.15
N VAL A 105 -9.23 3.43 6.08
CA VAL A 105 -9.26 4.88 5.82
C VAL A 105 -7.88 5.37 5.37
N VAL A 106 -6.82 4.91 6.03
CA VAL A 106 -5.42 5.21 5.64
C VAL A 106 -5.12 4.69 4.23
N LYS A 107 -5.50 3.43 3.91
CA LYS A 107 -5.31 2.85 2.57
C LYS A 107 -6.04 3.66 1.48
N VAL A 108 -7.25 4.13 1.75
CA VAL A 108 -8.01 5.00 0.83
C VAL A 108 -7.32 6.36 0.66
N ALA A 109 -6.94 7.01 1.76
CA ALA A 109 -6.25 8.29 1.73
C ALA A 109 -4.96 8.24 0.90
N ILE A 110 -4.11 7.22 1.11
CA ILE A 110 -2.88 7.02 0.34
C ILE A 110 -3.18 6.81 -1.16
N SER A 111 -4.20 6.02 -1.49
CA SER A 111 -4.58 5.77 -2.89
C SER A 111 -5.06 7.04 -3.59
N VAL A 112 -5.84 7.86 -2.90
CA VAL A 112 -6.30 9.16 -3.40
C VAL A 112 -5.13 10.13 -3.53
N LEU A 113 -4.21 10.20 -2.57
CA LEU A 113 -3.02 11.05 -2.64
C LEU A 113 -2.14 10.69 -3.86
N ILE A 114 -1.89 9.40 -4.09
CA ILE A 114 -1.14 8.94 -5.27
C ILE A 114 -1.88 9.32 -6.57
N TYR A 115 -3.21 9.16 -6.61
CA TYR A 115 -4.01 9.58 -7.74
C TYR A 115 -3.91 11.10 -8.01
N LEU A 116 -3.96 11.92 -6.95
CA LEU A 116 -3.80 13.37 -7.07
C LEU A 116 -2.41 13.75 -7.59
N LEU A 117 -1.36 13.07 -7.12
CA LEU A 117 0.00 13.27 -7.65
C LEU A 117 0.09 12.96 -9.14
N PHE A 118 -0.49 11.85 -9.60
CA PHE A 118 -0.53 11.53 -11.03
C PHE A 118 -1.39 12.51 -11.83
N LEU A 119 -2.48 13.02 -11.27
CA LEU A 119 -3.30 14.04 -11.93
C LEU A 119 -2.56 15.37 -12.07
N VAL A 120 -1.73 15.72 -11.09
CA VAL A 120 -0.84 16.90 -11.15
C VAL A 120 0.24 16.67 -12.21
N ASP A 121 0.92 15.53 -12.18
CA ASP A 121 1.94 15.17 -13.18
C ASP A 121 1.39 15.16 -14.62
N ALA A 122 0.17 14.64 -14.82
CA ALA A 122 -0.47 14.60 -16.13
C ALA A 122 -0.74 16.00 -16.73
N ARG A 123 -0.84 17.03 -15.88
CA ARG A 123 -1.01 18.44 -16.27
C ARG A 123 0.32 19.17 -16.48
N SER A 124 1.42 18.64 -15.96
CA SER A 124 2.76 19.19 -16.16
C SER A 124 3.24 18.93 -17.59
N GLU A 125 3.92 19.90 -18.19
CA GLU A 125 4.53 19.76 -19.52
C GLU A 125 5.89 19.07 -19.45
N THR A 126 6.64 19.29 -18.37
CA THR A 126 7.98 18.70 -18.12
C THR A 126 7.89 17.50 -17.16
N MET A 127 8.83 16.54 -17.26
CA MET A 127 8.88 15.42 -16.29
C MET A 127 9.04 15.93 -14.86
N TRP A 128 8.15 15.49 -13.98
CA TRP A 128 8.28 15.75 -12.54
C TRP A 128 9.21 14.72 -11.89
N GLU A 129 10.52 14.98 -11.92
CA GLU A 129 11.57 14.08 -11.40
C GLU A 129 11.32 13.47 -10.00
N PRO A 130 10.85 14.22 -8.97
CA PRO A 130 10.63 13.65 -7.64
C PRO A 130 9.32 12.87 -7.47
N LEU A 131 8.46 12.77 -8.50
CA LEU A 131 7.16 12.07 -8.43
C LEU A 131 7.30 10.65 -7.89
N ASP A 132 8.24 9.88 -8.42
CA ASP A 132 8.42 8.47 -8.01
C ASP A 132 8.88 8.34 -6.57
N ASP A 133 9.66 9.30 -6.08
CA ASP A 133 10.12 9.33 -4.70
C ASP A 133 8.93 9.63 -3.78
N TYR A 134 8.05 10.58 -4.12
CA TYR A 134 6.80 10.81 -3.38
C TYR A 134 5.86 9.60 -3.39
N VAL A 135 5.65 8.97 -4.55
CA VAL A 135 4.82 7.76 -4.66
C VAL A 135 5.43 6.62 -3.83
N TYR A 136 6.76 6.47 -3.84
CA TYR A 136 7.46 5.50 -3.01
C TYR A 136 7.24 5.78 -1.51
N TYR A 137 7.43 7.03 -1.07
CA TYR A 137 7.23 7.39 0.34
C TYR A 137 5.79 7.14 0.80
N LEU A 138 4.80 7.52 0.00
CA LEU A 138 3.39 7.26 0.30
C LEU A 138 3.09 5.76 0.43
N ARG A 139 3.58 4.93 -0.50
CA ARG A 139 3.42 3.47 -0.43
C ARG A 139 4.16 2.87 0.76
N ALA A 140 5.37 3.33 1.04
CA ALA A 140 6.17 2.87 2.16
C ALA A 140 5.48 3.19 3.49
N THR A 141 4.97 4.41 3.67
CA THR A 141 4.19 4.81 4.85
C THR A 141 2.95 3.93 5.01
N GLY A 142 2.23 3.64 3.93
CA GLY A 142 1.08 2.72 3.96
C GLY A 142 1.45 1.32 4.44
N SER A 143 2.51 0.74 3.90
CA SER A 143 2.98 -0.58 4.33
C SER A 143 3.49 -0.59 5.77
N VAL A 144 4.12 0.50 6.25
CA VAL A 144 4.54 0.62 7.64
C VAL A 144 3.33 0.68 8.58
N LEU A 145 2.30 1.48 8.24
CA LEU A 145 1.10 1.58 9.06
C LEU A 145 0.33 0.25 9.11
N GLU A 146 0.19 -0.45 7.97
CA GLU A 146 -0.39 -1.80 7.91
C GLU A 146 0.38 -2.79 8.80
N PHE A 147 1.71 -2.75 8.76
CA PHE A 147 2.54 -3.56 9.65
C PHE A 147 2.31 -3.23 11.13
N LEU A 148 2.22 -1.95 11.49
CA LEU A 148 1.96 -1.50 12.86
C LEU A 148 0.57 -1.96 13.36
N PHE A 149 -0.47 -1.85 12.52
CA PHE A 149 -1.80 -2.38 12.85
C PHE A 149 -1.78 -3.91 12.98
N GLY A 150 -1.03 -4.62 12.13
CA GLY A 150 -0.81 -6.06 12.26
C GLY A 150 -0.13 -6.43 13.58
N VAL A 151 0.91 -5.72 13.99
CA VAL A 151 1.56 -5.94 15.29
C VAL A 151 0.60 -5.65 16.45
N PHE A 152 -0.17 -4.56 16.38
CA PHE A 152 -1.19 -4.23 17.37
C PHE A 152 -2.25 -5.34 17.50
N LEU A 153 -2.78 -5.84 16.39
CA LEU A 153 -3.75 -6.93 16.36
C LEU A 153 -3.17 -8.25 16.88
N LEU A 154 -1.86 -8.49 16.68
CA LEU A 154 -1.16 -9.63 17.27
C LEU A 154 -1.09 -9.50 18.80
N PHE A 155 -0.77 -8.32 19.35
CA PHE A 155 -0.80 -8.18 20.80
C PHE A 155 -2.23 -8.29 21.36
N ASN A 156 -3.21 -7.71 20.68
CA ASN A 156 -4.61 -7.83 21.04
C ASN A 156 -5.09 -9.29 21.04
N GLY A 157 -4.76 -10.08 20.01
CA GLY A 157 -5.11 -11.49 19.91
C GLY A 157 -4.37 -12.36 20.94
N ALA A 158 -3.11 -12.05 21.25
CA ALA A 158 -2.34 -12.77 22.26
C ALA A 158 -2.93 -12.57 23.67
N TRP A 159 -3.40 -11.36 23.97
CA TRP A 159 -4.12 -11.06 25.20
C TRP A 159 -5.38 -11.94 25.36
N ILE A 160 -6.22 -12.01 24.33
CA ILE A 160 -7.43 -12.86 24.35
C ILE A 160 -7.08 -14.33 24.60
N PHE A 161 -6.01 -14.83 23.97
CA PHE A 161 -5.57 -16.21 24.15
C PHE A 161 -5.08 -16.49 25.59
N ALA A 162 -4.36 -15.54 26.19
CA ALA A 162 -3.82 -15.68 27.54
C ALA A 162 -4.90 -15.68 28.63
N PHE A 163 -5.92 -14.82 28.50
CA PHE A 163 -6.86 -14.53 29.59
C PHE A 163 -8.29 -15.08 29.41
N GLU A 164 -8.76 -15.31 28.18
CA GLU A 164 -10.21 -15.49 27.94
C GLU A 164 -10.60 -16.89 27.44
N SER A 165 -9.76 -17.61 26.68
CA SER A 165 -9.98 -19.06 26.38
C SER A 165 -8.85 -19.73 25.58
N ARG A 166 -8.57 -21.02 25.89
CA ARG A 166 -7.68 -21.91 25.12
C ARG A 166 -8.41 -22.56 23.94
N GLY A 167 -8.60 -21.83 22.84
CA GLY A 167 -9.12 -22.39 21.59
C GLY A 167 -8.02 -22.65 20.56
N THR A 168 -7.81 -23.91 20.16
CA THR A 168 -6.79 -24.29 19.15
C THR A 168 -6.96 -23.54 17.82
N ILE A 169 -8.21 -23.31 17.38
CA ILE A 169 -8.52 -22.54 16.17
C ILE A 169 -7.98 -21.11 16.24
N ARG A 170 -8.03 -20.45 17.41
CA ARG A 170 -7.50 -19.08 17.58
C ARG A 170 -5.98 -19.05 17.52
N ALA A 171 -5.31 -20.06 18.08
CA ALA A 171 -3.86 -20.21 17.97
C ALA A 171 -3.43 -20.39 16.51
N PHE A 172 -4.13 -21.23 15.74
CA PHE A 172 -3.87 -21.35 14.30
C PHE A 172 -4.06 -20.01 13.58
N MET A 173 -5.22 -19.36 13.74
CA MET A 173 -5.49 -18.05 13.13
C MET A 173 -4.39 -17.03 13.47
N MET A 174 -3.87 -17.07 14.69
CA MET A 174 -2.78 -16.20 15.13
C MET A 174 -1.45 -16.48 14.44
N CYS A 175 -1.09 -17.75 14.27
CA CYS A 175 0.09 -18.15 13.50
C CYS A 175 -0.04 -17.71 12.04
N PHE A 176 -1.21 -17.88 11.43
CA PHE A 176 -1.49 -17.37 10.09
C PHE A 176 -1.32 -15.85 10.02
N HIS A 177 -1.84 -15.11 10.99
CA HIS A 177 -1.69 -13.67 11.08
C HIS A 177 -0.21 -13.23 11.21
N ALA A 178 0.54 -13.85 12.11
CA ALA A 178 1.96 -13.59 12.31
C ALA A 178 2.79 -13.89 11.04
N TYR A 179 2.44 -14.94 10.30
CA TYR A 179 3.15 -15.27 9.07
C TYR A 179 2.81 -14.31 7.92
N PHE A 180 1.52 -14.17 7.57
CA PHE A 180 1.10 -13.42 6.38
C PHE A 180 1.16 -11.91 6.58
N ASN A 181 0.68 -11.40 7.71
CA ASN A 181 0.59 -9.95 7.93
C ASN A 181 1.86 -9.35 8.52
N ILE A 182 2.68 -10.13 9.24
CA ILE A 182 3.88 -9.59 9.90
C ILE A 182 5.14 -10.06 9.20
N TRP A 183 5.41 -11.37 9.19
CA TRP A 183 6.66 -11.90 8.66
C TRP A 183 6.84 -11.64 7.16
N GLN A 184 5.82 -11.97 6.35
CA GLN A 184 5.89 -11.78 4.91
C GLN A 184 5.98 -10.29 4.54
N GLN A 185 5.25 -9.42 5.25
CA GLN A 185 5.31 -7.98 5.04
C GLN A 185 6.68 -7.40 5.43
N ALA A 186 7.23 -7.78 6.59
CA ALA A 186 8.57 -7.38 7.02
C ALA A 186 9.65 -7.84 6.03
N LYS A 187 9.58 -9.08 5.55
CA LYS A 187 10.49 -9.62 4.53
C LYS A 187 10.39 -8.86 3.22
N ALA A 188 9.18 -8.52 2.78
CA ALA A 188 8.97 -7.74 1.56
C ALA A 188 9.52 -6.31 1.70
N GLY A 189 9.24 -5.65 2.83
CA GLY A 189 9.76 -4.33 3.18
C GLY A 189 11.29 -4.30 3.22
N TRP A 190 11.91 -5.29 3.89
CA TRP A 190 13.37 -5.43 3.94
C TRP A 190 13.98 -5.55 2.54
N LYS A 191 13.44 -6.44 1.70
CA LYS A 191 13.90 -6.60 0.31
C LYS A 191 13.72 -5.33 -0.51
N ALA A 192 12.66 -4.56 -0.31
CA ALA A 192 12.45 -3.28 -1.00
C ALA A 192 13.50 -2.25 -0.57
N CYS A 193 13.75 -2.12 0.74
CA CYS A 193 14.76 -1.22 1.29
C CYS A 193 16.17 -1.55 0.81
N VAL A 194 16.57 -2.84 0.86
CA VAL A 194 17.90 -3.28 0.39
C VAL A 194 18.08 -2.96 -1.09
N ARG A 195 17.08 -3.26 -1.95
CA ARG A 195 17.16 -2.96 -3.39
C ARG A 195 17.26 -1.46 -3.67
N ARG A 196 16.49 -0.64 -2.96
CA ARG A 196 16.56 0.83 -3.11
C ARG A 196 17.91 1.38 -2.68
N ARG A 197 18.44 0.94 -1.53
CA ARG A 197 19.78 1.34 -1.08
C ARG A 197 20.87 0.91 -2.07
N ALA A 198 20.79 -0.31 -2.60
CA ALA A 198 21.72 -0.79 -3.60
C ALA A 198 21.67 0.04 -4.90
N ALA A 199 20.48 0.37 -5.40
CA ALA A 199 20.31 1.22 -6.59
C ALA A 199 20.83 2.65 -6.36
N LEU A 200 20.60 3.23 -5.18
CA LEU A 200 21.11 4.57 -4.82
C LEU A 200 22.64 4.59 -4.72
N TYR A 201 23.23 3.59 -4.05
CA TYR A 201 24.68 3.46 -3.94
C TYR A 201 25.33 3.34 -5.32
N LYS A 202 24.78 2.47 -6.16
CA LYS A 202 25.18 2.29 -7.57
C LYS A 202 25.12 3.61 -8.35
N LEU A 203 24.01 4.33 -8.26
CA LEU A 203 23.85 5.63 -8.92
C LEU A 203 24.88 6.67 -8.43
N HIS A 204 25.11 6.75 -7.12
CA HIS A 204 26.03 7.72 -6.53
C HIS A 204 27.50 7.41 -6.84
N SER A 205 27.82 6.16 -7.17
CA SER A 205 29.17 5.80 -7.63
C SER A 205 29.49 6.27 -9.05
N LEU A 206 28.48 6.77 -9.79
CA LEU A 206 28.66 7.36 -11.12
C LEU A 206 28.85 8.88 -11.00
N PRO A 207 29.79 9.47 -11.76
CA PRO A 207 30.00 10.91 -11.77
C PRO A 207 28.77 11.68 -12.30
N GLU A 208 28.55 12.87 -11.75
CA GLU A 208 27.57 13.83 -12.27
C GLU A 208 28.18 14.60 -13.44
N ALA A 209 27.39 14.84 -14.48
CA ALA A 209 27.80 15.67 -15.61
C ALA A 209 27.88 17.14 -15.18
N THR A 210 28.90 17.85 -15.62
CA THR A 210 28.96 19.30 -15.42
C THR A 210 27.99 20.01 -16.38
N SER A 211 27.55 21.22 -16.01
CA SER A 211 26.68 22.02 -16.88
C SER A 211 27.34 22.36 -18.22
N GLN A 212 28.67 22.45 -18.27
CA GLN A 212 29.40 22.62 -19.53
C GLN A 212 29.32 21.37 -20.42
N GLN A 213 29.54 20.17 -19.87
CA GLN A 213 29.41 18.92 -20.62
C GLN A 213 28.00 18.72 -21.19
N LEU A 214 26.96 19.10 -20.43
CA LEU A 214 25.58 19.02 -20.88
C LEU A 214 25.29 19.97 -22.04
N ARG A 215 25.81 21.21 -21.98
CA ARG A 215 25.68 22.19 -23.07
C ARG A 215 26.45 21.81 -24.33
N GLU A 216 27.61 21.18 -24.18
CA GLU A 216 28.42 20.69 -25.31
C GLU A 216 27.78 19.46 -25.97
N LEU A 217 27.13 18.60 -25.18
CA LEU A 217 26.44 17.41 -25.68
C LEU A 217 25.16 17.79 -26.44
N ASP A 218 24.38 18.75 -25.92
CA ASP A 218 23.11 19.25 -26.49
C ASP A 218 22.15 18.13 -26.94
N ASP A 219 21.93 17.15 -26.07
CA ASP A 219 21.15 15.94 -26.35
C ASP A 219 20.09 15.67 -25.28
N VAL A 220 19.17 14.76 -25.58
CA VAL A 220 18.08 14.32 -24.72
C VAL A 220 18.42 13.00 -24.01
N CYS A 221 17.80 12.76 -22.86
CA CYS A 221 17.90 11.46 -22.22
C CYS A 221 17.18 10.40 -23.05
N THR A 222 17.89 9.37 -23.50
CA THR A 222 17.32 8.31 -24.34
C THR A 222 16.32 7.38 -23.62
N ILE A 223 16.15 7.52 -22.30
CA ILE A 223 15.15 6.76 -21.53
C ILE A 223 13.79 7.48 -21.53
N CYS A 224 13.76 8.79 -21.36
CA CYS A 224 12.51 9.58 -21.25
C CYS A 224 12.28 10.56 -22.42
N PHE A 225 13.26 10.70 -23.31
CA PHE A 225 13.27 11.62 -24.46
C PHE A 225 13.06 13.09 -24.10
N GLN A 226 13.58 13.53 -22.95
CA GLN A 226 13.56 14.93 -22.52
C GLN A 226 14.98 15.48 -22.34
N GLU A 227 15.13 16.80 -22.43
CA GLU A 227 16.41 17.51 -22.29
C GLU A 227 17.14 17.19 -20.99
N LEU A 228 18.46 17.04 -21.07
CA LEU A 228 19.31 16.73 -19.93
C LEU A 228 19.66 18.00 -19.14
N GLN A 229 18.86 18.33 -18.10
CA GLN A 229 19.21 19.38 -17.14
C GLN A 229 20.18 18.91 -16.06
N THR A 230 20.02 17.67 -15.60
CA THR A 230 20.97 16.98 -14.72
C THR A 230 21.19 15.57 -15.24
N ALA A 231 22.43 15.08 -15.23
CA ALA A 231 22.74 13.76 -15.75
C ALA A 231 23.82 13.03 -14.94
N ARG A 232 23.72 11.70 -14.94
CA ARG A 232 24.81 10.81 -14.55
C ARG A 232 25.56 10.38 -15.81
N VAL A 233 26.88 10.46 -15.73
CA VAL A 233 27.76 9.97 -16.79
C VAL A 233 28.15 8.54 -16.45
N THR A 234 27.76 7.61 -17.31
CA THR A 234 28.19 6.21 -17.19
C THR A 234 29.66 6.07 -17.56
N ARG A 235 30.33 5.00 -17.12
CA ARG A 235 31.68 4.64 -17.60
C ARG A 235 31.74 4.49 -19.13
N CYS A 236 30.57 4.14 -19.68
CA CYS A 236 30.10 4.28 -21.06
C CYS A 236 30.50 5.50 -21.86
N ARG A 237 30.60 6.62 -21.13
CA ARG A 237 30.38 7.99 -21.61
C ARG A 237 28.97 8.28 -22.15
N HIS A 238 27.96 7.48 -21.75
CA HIS A 238 26.55 7.79 -22.02
C HIS A 238 25.92 8.56 -20.86
N PHE A 239 24.99 9.47 -21.18
CA PHE A 239 24.35 10.42 -20.26
C PHE A 239 22.87 10.09 -20.08
N PHE A 240 22.41 10.13 -18.83
CA PHE A 240 21.00 9.88 -18.49
C PHE A 240 20.59 10.72 -17.28
N HIS A 241 19.31 11.09 -17.17
CA HIS A 241 18.80 11.68 -15.92
C HIS A 241 19.05 10.73 -14.74
N SER A 242 19.38 11.30 -13.58
CA SER A 242 19.62 10.53 -12.36
C SER A 242 18.43 9.64 -11.99
N THR A 243 17.21 10.13 -12.19
CA THR A 243 15.94 9.41 -11.90
C THR A 243 15.72 8.27 -12.88
N CYS A 244 15.88 8.51 -14.18
CA CYS A 244 15.74 7.50 -15.23
C CYS A 244 16.74 6.36 -15.07
N LEU A 245 18.01 6.69 -14.83
CA LEU A 245 19.05 5.67 -14.63
C LEU A 245 18.83 4.88 -13.33
N ARG A 246 18.41 5.55 -12.24
CA ARG A 246 18.04 4.87 -10.99
C ARG A 246 16.95 3.83 -11.20
N LYS A 247 15.89 4.17 -11.96
CA LYS A 247 14.80 3.24 -12.31
C LYS A 247 15.32 2.03 -13.08
N TRP A 248 16.18 2.25 -14.06
CA TRP A 248 16.78 1.18 -14.85
C TRP A 248 17.62 0.21 -14.00
N LEU A 249 18.41 0.75 -13.07
CA LEU A 249 19.25 -0.02 -12.15
C LEU A 249 18.48 -0.90 -11.15
N TYR A 250 17.17 -0.72 -11.00
CA TYR A 250 16.34 -1.69 -10.28
C TYR A 250 16.15 -3.00 -11.05
N VAL A 251 16.25 -2.95 -12.39
CA VAL A 251 15.97 -4.08 -13.27
C VAL A 251 17.28 -4.68 -13.80
N ARG A 252 18.19 -3.85 -14.31
CA ARG A 252 19.45 -4.31 -14.92
C ARG A 252 20.63 -3.41 -14.55
N ASP A 253 21.79 -4.04 -14.31
CA ASP A 253 23.06 -3.37 -14.00
C ASP A 253 23.92 -3.05 -15.24
N MET A 254 23.28 -2.81 -16.38
CA MET A 254 23.94 -2.58 -17.67
C MET A 254 23.53 -1.23 -18.26
N CYS A 255 24.37 -0.64 -19.10
CA CYS A 255 24.03 0.59 -19.82
C CYS A 255 22.81 0.37 -20.74
N PRO A 256 21.77 1.22 -20.69
CA PRO A 256 20.61 1.11 -21.59
C PRO A 256 20.94 1.19 -23.09
N LEU A 257 22.05 1.85 -23.45
CA LEU A 257 22.43 2.07 -24.86
C LEU A 257 23.35 0.98 -25.42
N CYS A 258 24.43 0.64 -24.71
CA CYS A 258 25.45 -0.28 -25.22
C CYS A 258 25.54 -1.61 -24.45
N HIS A 259 24.69 -1.82 -23.45
CA HIS A 259 24.66 -3.01 -22.59
C HIS A 259 25.97 -3.34 -21.87
N SER A 260 26.95 -2.43 -21.85
CA SER A 260 28.18 -2.60 -21.09
C SER A 260 27.93 -2.48 -19.59
N THR A 261 28.72 -3.18 -18.79
CA THR A 261 28.64 -3.15 -17.32
C THR A 261 28.94 -1.74 -16.81
N LEU A 262 28.09 -1.24 -15.90
CA LEU A 262 28.21 0.11 -15.35
C LEU A 262 29.22 0.20 -14.18
N TYR A 263 29.63 -0.94 -13.63
CA TYR A 263 30.48 -1.08 -12.43
C TYR A 263 31.62 -2.09 -12.70
N HIS A 264 32.74 -1.99 -11.98
CA HIS A 264 33.68 -3.13 -11.89
C HIS A 264 33.10 -4.17 -10.94
N GLN A 265 33.24 -5.45 -11.32
CA GLN A 265 33.05 -6.59 -10.40
C GLN A 265 34.14 -6.60 -9.34
#